data_AF-A0A924IYT5-F1
#
_entry.id   AF-A0A924IYT5-F1
#
_cell.length_a   1.000
_cell.length_b   1.000
_cell.length_c   1.000
_cell.angle_alpha   90.00
_cell.angle_beta   90.00
_cell.angle_gamma   90.00
#
_symmetry.space_group_name_H-M   'P 1'
#
loop_
_entity.id
_entity.type
_entity.pdbx_description
1 polymer ?
#
loop_
_entity_poly.entity_id
_entity_poly.type
_entity_poly.pdbx_seq_one_letter_code
_entity_poly.pdbx_strand_id
1 'polypeptide(L)'
;MPELDLIHPGPNAGIFEFNEETHDFGVVPEGNPVECDFHFKNTGKEPITIKEAHASCGCTIPTYPKEPIAPGNSADVHVVFNTKGRLGVIKKEITITSNAKQQPMTLHIAGEVKEMH
;
A
#
# COMPACT_ATOMS: atom_id res chain seq x y z
N MET A 1 -3.43 -19.36 31.64
CA MET A 1 -3.93 -18.37 30.66
C MET A 1 -3.24 -18.72 29.36
N PRO A 2 -3.94 -19.08 28.29
CA PRO A 2 -3.29 -19.46 27.04
C PRO A 2 -2.67 -18.20 26.43
N GLU A 3 -1.36 -18.24 26.22
CA GLU A 3 -0.64 -17.21 25.48
C GLU A 3 -1.29 -17.10 24.10
N LEU A 4 -1.86 -15.93 23.82
CA LEU A 4 -2.30 -15.56 22.50
C LEU A 4 -1.06 -15.71 21.60
N ASP A 5 -1.12 -16.60 20.62
CA ASP A 5 -0.14 -16.75 19.54
C ASP A 5 0.05 -15.38 18.86
N LEU A 6 0.88 -14.55 19.47
CA LEU A 6 1.46 -13.37 18.87
C LEU A 6 2.24 -13.94 17.71
N ILE A 7 1.76 -13.63 16.51
CA ILE A 7 2.45 -13.85 15.25
C ILE A 7 3.79 -13.12 15.39
N HIS A 8 4.79 -13.80 15.95
CA HIS A 8 6.17 -13.35 15.97
C HIS A 8 6.69 -13.66 14.57
N PRO A 9 6.82 -12.66 13.66
CA PRO A 9 7.55 -12.93 12.43
C PRO A 9 8.92 -13.45 12.86
N GLY A 10 9.28 -14.64 12.37
CA GLY A 10 10.57 -15.25 12.69
C GLY A 10 11.71 -14.27 12.40
N PRO A 11 12.89 -14.42 13.02
CA PRO A 11 14.01 -13.49 12.86
C PRO A 11 14.49 -13.32 11.41
N ASN A 12 13.97 -14.12 10.47
CA ASN A 12 14.30 -14.13 9.04
C ASN A 12 13.17 -13.65 8.11
N ALA A 13 12.03 -13.20 8.64
CA ALA A 13 10.91 -12.77 7.82
C ALA A 13 11.31 -11.70 6.78
N GLY A 14 10.58 -11.66 5.66
CA GLY A 14 10.77 -10.63 4.64
C GLY A 14 10.61 -9.23 5.22
N ILE A 15 11.36 -8.24 4.73
CA ILE A 15 11.33 -6.85 5.24
C ILE A 15 10.93 -5.95 4.08
N PHE A 16 9.88 -5.17 4.27
CA PHE A 16 9.46 -4.19 3.28
C PHE A 16 10.25 -2.91 3.47
N GLU A 17 11.05 -2.58 2.46
CA GLU A 17 11.71 -1.29 2.34
C GLU A 17 11.00 -0.49 1.26
N PHE A 18 9.98 0.26 1.65
CA PHE A 18 9.31 1.21 0.76
C PHE A 18 10.19 2.45 0.59
N ASN A 19 10.32 2.94 -0.65
CA ASN A 19 10.98 4.22 -0.88
C ASN A 19 10.12 5.37 -0.34
N GLU A 20 8.80 5.24 -0.51
CA GLU A 20 7.81 6.22 -0.10
C GLU A 20 6.62 5.49 0.50
N GLU A 21 6.27 5.83 1.73
CA GLU A 21 5.07 5.30 2.39
C GLU A 21 3.87 6.23 2.24
N THR A 22 4.14 7.51 1.88
CA THR A 22 3.12 8.53 1.65
C THR A 22 3.29 9.11 0.26
N HIS A 23 2.22 9.09 -0.52
CA HIS A 23 2.18 9.73 -1.83
C HIS A 23 1.17 10.89 -1.83
N ASP A 24 1.61 12.09 -2.19
CA ASP A 24 0.72 13.24 -2.34
C ASP A 24 0.49 13.51 -3.83
N PHE A 25 -0.75 13.36 -4.27
CA PHE A 25 -1.16 13.62 -5.65
C PHE A 25 -1.25 15.13 -5.97
N GLY A 26 -1.06 16.00 -4.98
CA GLY A 26 -1.26 17.44 -5.12
C GLY A 26 -2.70 17.76 -5.49
N VAL A 27 -2.90 18.60 -6.49
CA VAL A 27 -4.23 18.99 -6.97
C VAL A 27 -4.59 18.17 -8.20
N VAL A 28 -5.65 17.39 -8.11
CA VAL A 28 -6.13 16.52 -9.19
C VAL A 28 -7.53 16.93 -9.66
N PRO A 29 -7.84 16.83 -10.96
CA PRO A 29 -9.16 17.15 -11.47
C PRO A 29 -10.20 16.09 -11.06
N GLU A 30 -11.40 16.52 -10.68
CA GLU A 30 -12.53 15.62 -10.47
C GLU A 30 -12.84 14.83 -11.75
N GLY A 31 -13.08 13.52 -11.60
CA GLY A 31 -13.56 12.65 -12.66
C GLY A 31 -12.45 11.90 -13.38
N ASN A 32 -11.18 12.29 -13.15
CA ASN A 32 -10.02 11.54 -13.60
C ASN A 32 -9.47 10.67 -12.46
N PRO A 33 -9.53 9.34 -12.58
CA PRO A 33 -8.85 8.48 -11.62
C PRO A 33 -7.35 8.79 -11.66
N VAL A 34 -6.72 8.77 -10.50
CA VAL A 34 -5.27 8.93 -10.36
C VAL A 34 -4.66 7.62 -9.89
N GLU A 35 -3.47 7.33 -10.36
CA GLU A 35 -2.76 6.10 -10.06
C GLU A 35 -1.36 6.41 -9.52
N CYS A 36 -0.91 5.60 -8.58
CA CYS A 36 0.43 5.71 -7.99
C CYS A 36 1.03 4.33 -7.77
N ASP A 37 2.31 4.19 -8.12
CA ASP A 37 3.09 2.98 -7.91
C ASP A 37 3.98 3.13 -6.67
N PHE A 38 3.64 2.42 -5.61
CA PHE A 38 4.48 2.35 -4.41
C PHE A 38 5.57 1.30 -4.59
N HIS A 39 6.78 1.76 -4.88
CA HIS A 39 7.93 0.87 -5.03
C HIS A 39 8.48 0.43 -3.68
N PHE A 40 8.63 -0.89 -3.51
CA PHE A 40 9.23 -1.49 -2.33
C PHE A 40 10.28 -2.53 -2.71
N LYS A 41 11.23 -2.72 -1.80
CA LYS A 41 12.26 -3.74 -1.91
C LYS A 41 12.18 -4.71 -0.75
N ASN A 42 12.36 -6.00 -1.03
CA ASN A 42 12.52 -6.99 0.02
C ASN A 42 13.97 -6.99 0.50
N THR A 43 14.24 -6.39 1.66
CA THR A 43 15.57 -6.44 2.30
C THR A 43 15.70 -7.52 3.36
N GLY A 44 14.68 -8.36 3.50
CA GLY A 44 14.65 -9.48 4.43
C GLY A 44 15.41 -10.71 3.92
N LYS A 45 15.19 -11.84 4.62
CA LYS A 45 15.80 -13.13 4.27
C LYS A 45 14.80 -14.14 3.70
N GLU A 46 13.51 -13.89 3.87
CA GLU A 46 12.43 -14.69 3.33
C GLU A 46 11.68 -13.95 2.23
N PRO A 47 11.09 -14.68 1.25
CA PRO A 47 10.28 -14.06 0.22
C PRO A 47 9.02 -13.42 0.82
N ILE A 48 8.68 -12.23 0.35
CA ILE A 48 7.47 -11.53 0.76
C ILE A 48 6.32 -11.93 -0.16
N THR A 49 5.20 -12.32 0.42
CA THR A 49 3.95 -12.61 -0.24
C THR A 49 2.89 -11.70 0.34
N ILE A 50 2.35 -10.83 -0.50
CA ILE A 50 1.20 -9.99 -0.12
C ILE A 50 -0.04 -10.87 -0.12
N LYS A 51 -0.67 -10.99 1.05
CA LYS A 51 -1.89 -11.77 1.23
C LYS A 51 -3.10 -10.98 0.74
N GLU A 52 -3.18 -9.73 1.17
CA GLU A 52 -4.30 -8.85 0.87
C GLU A 52 -3.86 -7.39 0.95
N ALA A 53 -4.40 -6.54 0.09
CA ALA A 53 -4.31 -5.10 0.21
C ALA A 53 -5.72 -4.52 0.17
N HIS A 54 -6.09 -3.73 1.17
CA HIS A 54 -7.39 -3.06 1.22
C HIS A 54 -7.19 -1.59 1.59
N ALA A 55 -7.98 -0.72 0.96
CA ALA A 55 -8.01 0.68 1.32
C ALA A 55 -9.20 0.98 2.23
N SER A 56 -9.09 2.05 3.03
CA SER A 56 -10.17 2.47 3.94
C SER A 56 -11.46 2.89 3.23
N CYS A 57 -11.43 3.11 1.91
CA CYS A 57 -12.58 3.52 1.12
C CYS A 57 -12.59 2.77 -0.21
N GLY A 58 -13.72 2.18 -0.60
CA GLY A 58 -13.88 1.41 -1.85
C GLY A 58 -13.74 2.20 -3.16
N CYS A 59 -13.27 3.46 -3.10
CA CYS A 59 -12.86 4.25 -4.26
C CYS A 59 -11.36 4.11 -4.56
N THR A 60 -10.59 3.47 -3.69
CA THR A 60 -9.18 3.16 -3.91
C THR A 60 -9.04 1.66 -4.15
N ILE A 61 -8.44 1.28 -5.27
CA ILE A 61 -8.21 -0.10 -5.69
C ILE A 61 -6.69 -0.34 -5.71
N PRO A 62 -6.13 -0.98 -4.66
CA PRO A 62 -4.74 -1.40 -4.68
C PRO A 62 -4.58 -2.69 -5.48
N THR A 63 -3.63 -2.68 -6.40
CA THR A 63 -3.16 -3.82 -7.19
C THR A 63 -1.77 -4.18 -6.70
N TYR A 64 -1.55 -5.45 -6.42
CA TYR A 64 -0.32 -5.94 -5.84
C TYR A 64 0.16 -7.20 -6.57
N PRO A 65 1.47 -7.46 -6.58
CA PRO A 65 2.01 -8.70 -7.11
C PRO A 65 1.52 -9.88 -6.27
N LYS A 66 0.91 -10.87 -6.93
CA LYS A 66 0.56 -12.16 -6.30
C LYS A 66 1.76 -13.11 -6.22
N GLU A 67 2.82 -12.77 -6.93
CA GLU A 67 4.06 -13.55 -6.92
C GLU A 67 4.89 -13.23 -5.68
N PRO A 68 5.54 -14.23 -5.08
CA PRO A 68 6.43 -14.00 -3.95
C PRO A 68 7.68 -13.22 -4.37
N ILE A 69 7.92 -12.10 -3.68
CA ILE A 69 9.07 -11.22 -3.91
C ILE A 69 10.27 -11.78 -3.16
N ALA A 70 11.22 -12.37 -3.87
CA ALA A 70 12.44 -12.93 -3.30
C ALA A 70 13.30 -11.86 -2.57
N PRO A 71 14.11 -12.24 -1.57
CA PRO A 71 15.00 -11.31 -0.88
C PRO A 71 16.00 -10.67 -1.86
N GLY A 72 16.11 -9.34 -1.80
CA GLY A 72 16.89 -8.52 -2.71
C GLY A 72 16.13 -8.00 -3.93
N ASN A 73 14.96 -8.58 -4.25
CA ASN A 73 14.12 -8.10 -5.35
C ASN A 73 13.23 -6.94 -4.91
N SER A 74 12.88 -6.12 -5.89
CA SER A 74 11.91 -5.05 -5.74
C SER A 74 10.62 -5.38 -6.49
N ALA A 75 9.53 -4.79 -6.02
CA ALA A 75 8.24 -4.84 -6.64
C ALA A 75 7.46 -3.57 -6.33
N ASP A 76 6.32 -3.40 -6.99
CA ASP A 76 5.49 -2.21 -6.92
C ASP A 76 4.07 -2.57 -6.50
N VAL A 77 3.44 -1.68 -5.74
CA VAL A 77 2.00 -1.74 -5.43
C VAL A 77 1.33 -0.60 -6.17
N HIS A 78 0.57 -0.95 -7.20
CA HIS A 78 -0.14 -0.02 -8.04
C HIS A 78 -1.50 0.35 -7.43
N VAL A 79 -1.68 1.58 -7.01
CA VAL A 79 -2.87 2.05 -6.31
C VAL A 79 -3.65 3.01 -7.20
N VAL A 80 -4.88 2.64 -7.55
CA VAL A 80 -5.78 3.49 -8.34
C VAL A 80 -6.82 4.13 -7.44
N PHE A 81 -6.88 5.45 -7.40
CA PHE A 81 -7.88 6.24 -6.68
C PHE A 81 -8.87 6.89 -7.64
N ASN A 82 -10.15 6.57 -7.49
CA ASN A 82 -11.22 7.20 -8.25
C ASN A 82 -11.66 8.52 -7.59
N THR A 83 -11.33 9.64 -8.24
CA THR A 83 -11.64 11.00 -7.80
C THR A 83 -13.09 11.42 -8.09
N LYS A 84 -13.84 10.63 -8.88
CA LYS A 84 -15.19 10.98 -9.30
C LYS A 84 -16.14 11.10 -8.10
N GLY A 85 -16.77 12.27 -7.93
CA GLY A 85 -17.62 12.55 -6.77
C GLY A 85 -16.85 12.66 -5.44
N ARG A 86 -15.54 12.96 -5.49
CA ARG A 86 -14.66 13.07 -4.32
C ARG A 86 -13.97 14.44 -4.24
N LEU A 87 -14.73 15.52 -4.31
CA LEU A 87 -14.21 16.89 -4.20
C LEU A 87 -13.59 17.19 -2.81
N GLY A 88 -12.52 17.99 -2.81
CA GLY A 88 -11.82 18.46 -1.62
C GLY A 88 -10.55 17.67 -1.29
N VAL A 89 -10.01 17.91 -0.09
CA VAL A 89 -8.79 17.24 0.37
C VAL A 89 -9.05 15.76 0.59
N ILE A 90 -8.26 14.92 -0.08
CA ILE A 90 -8.27 13.47 0.09
C ILE A 90 -7.11 13.07 0.99
N LYS A 91 -7.40 12.22 1.98
CA LYS A 91 -6.40 11.48 2.74
C LYS A 91 -6.93 10.07 2.90
N LYS A 92 -6.24 9.09 2.34
CA LYS A 92 -6.60 7.68 2.45
C LYS A 92 -5.41 6.88 2.90
N GLU A 93 -5.72 5.79 3.57
CA GLU A 93 -4.78 4.82 4.06
C GLU A 93 -5.08 3.48 3.37
N ILE A 94 -4.02 2.83 2.92
CA ILE A 94 -4.02 1.53 2.27
C ILE A 94 -3.29 0.58 3.19
N THR A 95 -4.01 -0.39 3.72
CA THR A 95 -3.48 -1.42 4.60
C THR A 95 -3.12 -2.63 3.76
N ILE A 96 -1.85 -3.01 3.80
CA ILE A 96 -1.28 -4.16 3.12
C ILE A 96 -0.95 -5.21 4.16
N THR A 97 -1.62 -6.35 4.06
CA THR A 97 -1.37 -7.54 4.85
C THR A 97 -0.47 -8.49 4.05
N SER A 98 0.67 -8.87 4.62
CA SER A 98 1.64 -9.77 3.99
C SER A 98 2.16 -10.80 5.00
N ASN A 99 3.16 -11.59 4.63
CA ASN A 99 3.98 -12.40 5.54
C ASN A 99 5.30 -11.69 5.96
N ALA A 100 5.47 -10.42 5.60
CA ALA A 100 6.65 -9.64 6.00
C ALA A 100 6.65 -9.38 7.51
N LYS A 101 7.82 -9.00 8.03
CA LYS A 101 7.98 -8.57 9.42
C LYS A 101 7.12 -7.35 9.75
N GLN A 102 6.96 -6.45 8.79
CA GLN A 102 6.04 -5.31 8.86
C GLN A 102 4.65 -5.77 8.40
N GLN A 103 3.82 -6.14 9.36
CA GLN A 103 2.43 -6.51 9.12
C GLN A 103 1.52 -6.01 10.26
N PRO A 104 0.42 -5.29 9.96
CA PRO A 104 0.10 -4.75 8.63
C PRO A 104 1.04 -3.58 8.26
N MET A 105 1.33 -3.44 6.97
CA MET A 105 1.99 -2.27 6.41
C MET A 105 0.90 -1.26 6.01
N THR A 106 1.07 0.03 6.33
CA THR A 106 0.09 1.06 5.95
C THR A 106 0.75 2.09 5.04
N LEU A 107 0.18 2.28 3.86
CA LEU A 107 0.56 3.34 2.91
C LEU A 107 -0.46 4.45 2.95
N HIS A 108 -0.02 5.68 2.76
CA HIS A 108 -0.85 6.87 2.86
C HIS A 108 -0.90 7.54 1.49
N ILE A 109 -2.09 7.95 1.07
CA ILE A 109 -2.26 8.84 -0.07
C ILE A 109 -2.90 10.14 0.39
N ALA A 110 -2.38 11.25 -0.11
CA ALA A 110 -2.87 12.59 0.12
C ALA A 110 -3.10 13.29 -1.22
N GLY A 111 -3.88 14.36 -1.21
CA GLY A 111 -4.14 15.18 -2.38
C GLY A 111 -5.36 16.06 -2.19
N GLU A 112 -5.76 16.74 -3.25
CA GLU A 112 -6.91 17.62 -3.29
C GLU A 112 -7.59 17.48 -4.64
N VAL A 113 -8.84 17.00 -4.63
CA VAL A 113 -9.65 16.92 -5.84
C VAL A 113 -10.35 18.25 -6.04
N LYS A 114 -10.14 18.88 -7.19
CA LYS A 114 -10.81 20.11 -7.58
C LYS A 114 -11.61 19.90 -8.85
N GLU A 115 -12.78 20.53 -8.90
CA GLU A 115 -13.49 20.70 -10.15
C GLU A 115 -12.66 21.66 -11.02
N MET A 116 -12.11 21.16 -12.13
CA MET A 116 -11.53 22.01 -13.17
C MET A 116 -12.63 22.30 -14.19
N HIS A 117 -13.11 23.54 -14.18
CA HIS A 117 -14.12 24.05 -15.10
C HIS A 117 -13.49 24.66 -16.35
#